data_AF-A0A1F6NTD8-F1
#
_entry.id   AF-A0A1F6NTD8-F1
#
_cell.length_a   1.000
_cell.length_b   1.000
_cell.length_c   1.000
_cell.angle_alpha   90.00
_cell.angle_beta   90.00
_cell.angle_gamma   90.00
#
_symmetry.space_group_name_H-M   'P 1'
#
loop_
_entity.id
_entity.type
_entity.pdbx_description
1 polymer ?
#
loop_
_entity_poly.entity_id
_entity_poly.type
_entity_poly.pdbx_seq_one_letter_code
_entity_poly.pdbx_strand_id
1 'polypeptide(L)'
;MINEEQINENIISILGIESLPDEKKINILKKLNELVQKRIALSILKKLDAGEKEKFVEATTNNNEVEIKAILDGNSIDMAGLIEDEVVKLKEEVKDKVEELGV
;
A
#
# COMPACT_ATOMS: atom_id res chain seq x y z
N MET A 1 -5.08 -10.08 13.25
CA MET A 1 -3.98 -9.09 13.32
C MET A 1 -3.06 -9.43 12.17
N ILE A 2 -2.93 -8.53 11.18
CA ILE A 2 -1.99 -8.76 10.08
C ILE A 2 -0.60 -8.48 10.65
N ASN A 3 0.28 -9.48 10.58
CA ASN A 3 1.57 -9.45 11.24
C ASN A 3 2.56 -8.65 10.37
N GLU A 4 3.04 -7.50 10.85
CA GLU A 4 3.95 -6.62 10.09
C GLU A 4 5.22 -7.35 9.63
N GLU A 5 5.70 -8.32 10.40
CA GLU A 5 6.83 -9.18 10.03
C GLU A 5 6.55 -9.99 8.75
N GLN A 6 5.36 -10.57 8.61
CA GLN A 6 5.01 -11.36 7.41
C GLN A 6 4.89 -10.49 6.16
N ILE A 7 4.40 -9.26 6.30
CA ILE A 7 4.38 -8.30 5.20
C ILE A 7 5.81 -7.96 4.78
N ASN A 8 6.68 -7.65 5.75
CA ASN A 8 8.06 -7.28 5.47
C ASN A 8 8.86 -8.42 4.83
N GLU A 9 8.73 -9.66 5.31
CA GLU A 9 9.39 -10.83 4.73
C GLU A 9 8.93 -11.11 3.30
N ASN A 10 7.62 -11.05 3.05
CA ASN A 10 7.07 -11.23 1.72
C ASN A 10 7.58 -10.14 0.76
N ILE A 11 7.62 -8.88 1.20
CA ILE A 11 8.13 -7.79 0.37
C ILE A 11 9.65 -7.95 0.11
N ILE A 12 10.47 -8.35 1.09
CA ILE A 12 11.91 -8.58 0.89
C ILE A 12 12.16 -9.68 -0.16
N SER A 13 11.47 -10.81 -0.04
CA SER A 13 11.64 -11.95 -0.94
C SER A 13 11.13 -11.63 -2.36
N ILE A 14 10.02 -10.90 -2.46
CA ILE A 14 9.43 -10.49 -3.74
C ILE A 14 10.33 -9.50 -4.51
N LEU A 15 11.08 -8.66 -3.82
CA LEU A 15 11.90 -7.60 -4.42
C LEU A 15 13.33 -8.03 -4.77
N GLY A 16 13.75 -9.25 -4.43
CA GLY A 16 15.12 -9.73 -4.68
C GLY A 16 16.20 -8.92 -3.93
N ILE A 17 15.81 -8.15 -2.92
CA ILE A 17 16.70 -7.27 -2.14
C ILE A 17 17.37 -8.00 -0.96
N GLU A 18 17.31 -9.33 -0.93
CA GLU A 18 17.92 -10.20 0.09
C GLU A 18 19.41 -9.91 0.31
N SER A 19 20.10 -9.42 -0.73
CA SER A 19 21.53 -9.07 -0.73
C SER A 19 21.84 -7.67 -0.19
N LEU A 20 20.84 -6.81 0.06
CA LEU A 20 21.07 -5.47 0.60
C LEU A 20 21.32 -5.48 2.12
N PRO A 21 22.14 -4.56 2.65
CA PRO A 21 22.31 -4.38 4.09
C PRO A 21 20.96 -4.06 4.76
N ASP A 22 20.75 -4.57 5.98
CA ASP A 22 19.45 -4.51 6.67
C ASP A 22 18.91 -3.08 6.82
N GLU A 23 19.76 -2.08 7.06
CA GLU A 23 19.34 -0.66 7.09
C GLU A 23 18.79 -0.17 5.74
N LYS A 24 19.37 -0.63 4.61
CA LYS A 24 18.90 -0.26 3.28
C LYS A 24 17.62 -1.00 2.92
N LYS A 25 17.49 -2.27 3.31
CA LYS A 25 16.24 -3.03 3.17
C LYS A 25 15.10 -2.34 3.91
N ILE A 26 15.29 -1.98 5.18
CA ILE A 26 14.27 -1.29 5.99
C ILE A 26 13.88 0.06 5.37
N ASN A 27 14.84 0.83 4.87
CA ASN A 27 14.53 2.11 4.21
C ASN A 27 13.78 1.94 2.89
N ILE A 28 14.10 0.91 2.10
CA ILE A 28 13.37 0.60 0.86
C ILE A 28 11.96 0.13 1.20
N LEU A 29 11.81 -0.78 2.17
CA LEU A 29 10.52 -1.25 2.66
C LEU A 29 9.62 -0.11 3.13
N LYS A 30 10.16 0.83 3.92
CA LYS A 30 9.41 2.02 4.36
C LYS A 30 8.89 2.84 3.17
N LYS A 31 9.75 3.14 2.21
CA LYS A 31 9.36 3.91 1.00
C LYS A 31 8.32 3.18 0.15
N LEU A 32 8.40 1.85 0.08
CA LEU A 32 7.43 1.05 -0.65
C LEU A 32 6.10 0.97 0.08
N ASN A 33 6.11 0.80 1.41
CA ASN A 33 4.91 0.88 2.23
C ASN A 33 4.23 2.24 2.09
N GLU A 34 4.98 3.34 2.12
CA GLU A 34 4.45 4.68 1.88
C GLU A 34 3.84 4.82 0.47
N LEU A 35 4.48 4.23 -0.55
CA LEU A 35 3.99 4.27 -1.92
C LEU A 35 2.67 3.49 -2.07
N VAL A 36 2.61 2.28 -1.50
CA VAL A 36 1.42 1.42 -1.50
C VAL A 36 0.27 2.12 -0.77
N GLN A 37 0.52 2.68 0.41
CA GLN A 37 -0.48 3.43 1.17
C GLN A 37 -1.04 4.63 0.38
N LYS A 38 -0.18 5.41 -0.29
CA LYS A 38 -0.62 6.53 -1.14
C LYS A 38 -1.45 6.08 -2.34
N ARG A 39 -1.08 4.97 -2.98
CA ARG A 39 -1.83 4.40 -4.11
C ARG A 39 -3.19 3.89 -3.68
N ILE A 40 -3.27 3.19 -2.56
CA ILE A 40 -4.53 2.72 -1.97
C ILE A 40 -5.43 3.92 -1.62
N ALA A 41 -4.90 4.95 -0.97
CA ALA A 41 -5.65 6.17 -0.67
C ALA A 41 -6.22 6.84 -1.94
N LEU A 42 -5.42 6.93 -3.01
CA LEU A 42 -5.90 7.44 -4.30
C LEU A 42 -6.98 6.55 -4.93
N SER A 43 -6.84 5.23 -4.83
CA SER A 43 -7.83 4.26 -5.34
C SER A 43 -9.15 4.34 -4.58
N ILE A 44 -9.10 4.55 -3.26
CA ILE A 44 -10.28 4.83 -2.43
C ILE A 44 -10.92 6.15 -2.86
N LEU A 45 -10.15 7.24 -2.91
CA LEU A 45 -10.64 8.56 -3.30
C LEU A 45 -11.23 8.59 -4.73
N LYS A 46 -10.85 7.68 -5.63
CA LYS A 46 -11.46 7.55 -6.96
C LYS A 46 -12.82 6.87 -6.93
N LYS A 47 -13.07 6.00 -5.95
CA LYS A 47 -14.33 5.26 -5.77
C LYS A 47 -15.36 6.04 -4.97
N LEU A 48 -14.93 6.96 -4.12
CA LEU A 48 -15.80 7.84 -3.32
C LEU A 48 -16.42 8.96 -4.15
N ASP A 49 -17.60 9.43 -3.74
CA ASP A 49 -18.19 10.65 -4.28
C ASP A 49 -17.51 11.93 -3.73
N ALA A 50 -17.88 13.12 -4.24
CA ALA A 50 -17.22 14.36 -3.84
C ALA A 50 -17.39 14.69 -2.34
N GLY A 51 -18.53 14.35 -1.73
CA GLY A 51 -18.80 14.62 -0.31
C GLY A 51 -18.15 13.60 0.62
N GLU A 52 -18.07 12.35 0.19
CA GLU A 52 -17.38 11.28 0.91
C GLU A 52 -15.86 11.42 0.84
N LYS A 53 -15.31 12.01 -0.23
CA LYS A 53 -13.88 12.36 -0.29
C LYS A 53 -13.48 13.34 0.80
N GLU A 54 -14.25 14.40 1.01
CA GLU A 54 -13.96 15.37 2.08
C GLU A 54 -13.99 14.70 3.45
N LYS A 55 -15.02 13.89 3.72
CA LYS A 55 -15.14 13.13 4.97
C LYS A 55 -13.99 12.13 5.15
N PHE A 56 -13.59 11.45 4.09
CA PHE A 56 -12.47 10.50 4.15
C PHE A 56 -11.14 11.22 4.44
N VAL A 57 -10.90 12.37 3.82
CA VAL A 57 -9.70 13.18 4.06
C VAL A 57 -9.70 13.73 5.50
N GLU A 58 -10.83 14.22 5.99
CA GLU A 58 -10.98 14.71 7.35
C GLU A 58 -10.78 13.59 8.38
N ALA A 59 -11.42 12.43 8.17
CA ALA A 59 -11.27 11.26 9.02
C ALA A 59 -9.82 10.74 9.05
N THR A 60 -9.14 10.76 7.90
CA THR A 60 -7.71 10.39 7.81
C THR A 60 -6.81 11.41 8.54
N THR A 61 -7.10 12.70 8.42
CA THR A 61 -6.34 13.77 9.09
C THR A 61 -6.48 13.69 10.61
N ASN A 62 -7.67 13.34 11.09
CA ASN A 62 -7.98 13.23 12.52
C ASN A 62 -7.66 11.84 13.11
N ASN A 63 -7.11 10.92 12.32
CA ASN A 63 -6.93 9.51 12.70
C ASN A 63 -8.21 8.87 13.26
N ASN A 64 -9.37 9.23 12.71
CA ASN A 64 -10.65 8.69 13.12
C ASN A 64 -10.91 7.35 12.42
N GLU A 65 -10.32 6.27 12.96
CA GLU A 65 -10.41 4.92 12.41
C GLU A 65 -11.86 4.41 12.26
N VAL A 66 -12.75 4.82 13.17
CA VAL A 66 -14.17 4.43 13.15
C VAL A 66 -14.86 5.00 11.92
N GLU A 67 -14.60 6.27 11.62
CA GLU A 67 -15.20 6.97 10.49
C GLU A 67 -14.59 6.53 9.16
N ILE A 68 -13.26 6.32 9.12
CA ILE A 68 -12.59 5.70 7.97
C ILE A 68 -13.24 4.35 7.64
N LYS A 69 -13.39 3.48 8.64
CA LYS A 69 -13.98 2.16 8.43
C LYS A 69 -15.44 2.25 7.98
N ALA A 70 -16.23 3.16 8.55
CA ALA A 70 -17.62 3.37 8.13
C ALA A 70 -17.73 3.81 6.66
N ILE A 71 -16.83 4.68 6.19
CA ILE A 71 -16.79 5.13 4.79
C ILE A 71 -16.42 3.97 3.85
N LEU A 72 -15.42 3.18 4.24
CA LEU A 72 -14.97 2.02 3.45
C LEU A 72 -16.05 0.93 3.36
N ASP A 73 -16.67 0.59 4.49
CA ASP A 73 -17.75 -0.41 4.56
C ASP A 73 -19.00 0.09 3.80
N GLY A 74 -19.36 1.36 3.96
CA GLY A 74 -20.50 1.99 3.28
C GLY A 74 -20.36 2.02 1.76
N ASN A 75 -19.13 2.11 1.26
CA ASN A 75 -18.81 2.09 -0.17
C ASN A 75 -18.44 0.69 -0.69
N SER A 76 -18.57 -0.35 0.14
CA SER A 76 -18.18 -1.73 -0.19
C SER A 76 -16.76 -1.82 -0.75
N ILE A 77 -15.84 -1.02 -0.20
CA ILE A 77 -14.45 -0.98 -0.64
C ILE A 77 -13.72 -2.19 -0.04
N ASP A 78 -13.38 -3.14 -0.90
CA ASP A 78 -12.52 -4.26 -0.54
C ASP A 78 -11.07 -3.78 -0.34
N MET A 79 -10.74 -3.47 0.91
CA MET A 79 -9.39 -3.07 1.29
C MET A 79 -8.36 -4.18 1.10
N ALA A 80 -8.74 -5.45 1.34
CA ALA A 80 -7.83 -6.57 1.20
C ALA A 80 -7.46 -6.77 -0.28
N GLY A 81 -8.46 -6.75 -1.16
CA GLY A 81 -8.26 -6.79 -2.61
C GLY A 81 -7.44 -5.61 -3.14
N LEU A 82 -7.70 -4.38 -2.65
CA LEU A 82 -6.90 -3.22 -3.04
C LEU A 82 -5.43 -3.32 -2.63
N ILE A 83 -5.14 -3.85 -1.44
CA ILE A 83 -3.77 -4.09 -0.98
C ILE A 83 -3.11 -5.13 -1.87
N GLU A 84 -3.78 -6.26 -2.13
CA GLU A 84 -3.25 -7.33 -2.97
C GLU A 84 -2.96 -6.84 -4.39
N ASP A 85 -3.89 -6.12 -5.00
CA ASP A 85 -3.72 -5.52 -6.33
C ASP A 85 -2.49 -4.60 -6.39
N GLU A 86 -2.32 -3.71 -5.40
CA GLU A 86 -1.17 -2.80 -5.42
C GLU A 86 0.16 -3.48 -5.09
N VAL A 87 0.15 -4.55 -4.31
CA VAL A 87 1.34 -5.39 -4.11
C VAL A 87 1.71 -6.12 -5.39
N VAL A 88 0.73 -6.67 -6.13
CA VAL A 88 0.97 -7.33 -7.42
C VAL A 88 1.51 -6.34 -8.45
N LYS A 89 0.90 -5.16 -8.61
CA LYS A 89 1.42 -4.13 -9.54
C LYS A 89 2.81 -3.66 -9.15
N LEU A 90 3.08 -3.50 -7.86
CA LEU A 90 4.41 -3.11 -7.40
C LEU A 90 5.45 -4.18 -7.72
N LYS A 91 5.08 -5.46 -7.58
CA LYS A 91 5.93 -6.59 -7.95
C LYS A 91 6.24 -6.58 -9.46
N GLU A 92 5.25 -6.34 -10.30
CA GLU A 92 5.44 -6.21 -11.75
C GLU A 92 6.34 -5.01 -12.09
N GLU A 93 6.07 -3.83 -11.53
CA GLU A 93 6.89 -2.62 -11.76
C GLU A 93 8.35 -2.79 -11.35
N VAL A 94 8.60 -3.51 -10.24
CA VAL A 94 9.97 -3.77 -9.78
C VAL A 94 10.65 -4.79 -10.68
N LYS A 95 9.94 -5.85 -11.08
CA LYS A 95 10.45 -6.84 -12.01
C LYS A 95 10.83 -6.19 -13.34
N ASP A 96 9.96 -5.37 -13.91
CA ASP A 96 10.18 -4.66 -15.18
C ASP A 96 11.42 -3.75 -15.09
N LYS A 97 11.61 -3.07 -13.95
CA LYS A 97 12.80 -2.23 -13.72
C LYS A 97 14.08 -3.02 -13.56
N VAL A 98 14.03 -4.21 -12.96
CA VAL A 98 15.21 -5.09 -12.86
C VAL A 98 15.58 -5.62 -14.24
N GLU A 99 14.60 -6.02 -15.05
CA GLU A 99 14.80 -6.45 -16.44
C GLU A 99 15.33 -5.31 -17.34
N GLU A 100 14.84 -4.07 -17.19
CA GLU A 100 15.36 -2.88 -17.89
C GLU A 100 16.82 -2.56 -17.51
N LEU A 101 17.23 -2.86 -16.28
CA LEU A 101 18.58 -2.61 -15.79
C LEU A 101 19.59 -3.70 -16.17
N GLY A 102 19.15 -4.77 -16.84
CA GLY A 102 20.01 -5.79 -17.43
C GLY A 102 20.83 -6.60 -16.41
N VAL A 103 20.29 -6.80 -15.20
CA VAL A 103 20.88 -7.65 -14.14
C VAL A 103 20.03 -8.89 -13.91
#